data_AF-A0A821W3A8-F1
#
_entry.id   AF-A0A821W3A8-F1
#
_cell.length_a   1.000
_cell.length_b   1.000
_cell.length_c   1.000
_cell.angle_alpha   90.00
_cell.angle_beta   90.00
_cell.angle_gamma   90.00
#
_symmetry.space_group_name_H-M   'P 1'
#
loop_
_entity.id
_entity.type
_entity.pdbx_description
1 polymer ?
#
loop_
_entity_poly.entity_id
_entity_poly.type
_entity_poly.pdbx_seq_one_letter_code
_entity_poly.pdbx_strand_id
1 'polypeptide(L)'
;RLATEINQQNIIYQTDQKLRKFISKHLKEEFSHNEKFKTSNEKKIYAEMINNQRQTFLELIKHKLILLNNNTDIEDLFEQFLKENA
;
A
#
# COMPACT_ATOMS: atom_id res chain seq x y z
N ARG A 1 8.57 -21.51 18.00
CA ARG A 1 9.18 -20.73 16.90
C ARG A 1 8.28 -20.73 15.65
N LEU A 2 7.88 -21.89 15.11
CA LEU A 2 6.95 -22.01 13.96
C LEU A 2 5.64 -21.19 14.07
N ALA A 3 4.95 -21.21 15.21
CA ALA A 3 3.68 -20.47 15.36
C ALA A 3 3.82 -18.95 15.21
N THR A 4 4.99 -18.38 15.53
CA THR A 4 5.26 -16.94 15.43
C THR A 4 5.48 -16.52 13.97
N GLU A 5 6.14 -17.36 13.18
CA GLU A 5 6.39 -17.13 11.74
C GLU A 5 5.11 -17.26 10.92
N ILE A 6 4.27 -18.25 11.21
CA ILE A 6 2.95 -18.43 10.58
C ILE A 6 2.05 -17.22 10.85
N ASN A 7 2.08 -16.68 12.07
CA ASN A 7 1.30 -15.49 12.42
C ASN A 7 1.79 -14.23 11.67
N GLN A 8 3.10 -14.06 11.50
CA GLN A 8 3.66 -12.94 10.74
C GLN A 8 3.30 -13.00 9.24
N GLN A 9 3.38 -14.17 8.62
CA GLN A 9 2.98 -14.33 7.22
C GLN A 9 1.49 -14.03 7.02
N ASN A 10 0.64 -14.42 7.97
CA ASN A 10 -0.79 -14.09 7.92
C ASN A 10 -1.05 -12.58 8.05
N ILE A 11 -0.34 -11.89 8.95
CA ILE A 11 -0.44 -10.43 9.10
C ILE A 11 -0.03 -9.73 7.80
N ILE A 12 1.12 -10.08 7.22
CA ILE A 12 1.59 -9.49 5.95
C ILE A 12 0.57 -9.73 4.84
N TYR A 13 0.03 -10.94 4.74
CA TYR A 13 -0.99 -11.26 3.75
C TYR A 13 -2.26 -10.42 3.93
N GLN A 14 -2.78 -10.29 5.15
CA GLN A 14 -3.96 -9.49 5.43
C GLN A 14 -3.73 -8.00 5.14
N THR A 15 -2.54 -7.48 5.49
CA THR A 15 -2.10 -6.13 5.15
C THR A 15 -2.07 -5.94 3.63
N ASP A 16 -1.45 -6.86 2.88
CA ASP A 16 -1.39 -6.81 1.41
C ASP A 16 -2.79 -6.77 0.79
N GLN A 17 -3.72 -7.59 1.28
CA GLN A 17 -5.12 -7.61 0.80
C GLN A 17 -5.84 -6.30 1.06
N LYS A 18 -5.67 -5.69 2.25
CA LYS A 18 -6.24 -4.38 2.55
C LYS A 18 -5.68 -3.30 1.62
N LEU A 19 -4.35 -3.25 1.46
CA LEU A 19 -3.69 -2.26 0.61
C LEU A 19 -4.10 -2.38 -0.86
N ARG A 20 -4.28 -3.59 -1.41
CA ARG A 20 -4.78 -3.76 -2.79
C ARG A 20 -6.17 -3.15 -2.99
N LYS A 21 -7.07 -3.32 -2.02
CA LYS A 21 -8.42 -2.73 -2.07
C LYS A 21 -8.36 -1.22 -1.97
N PHE A 22 -7.59 -0.70 -1.02
CA PHE A 22 -7.35 0.73 -0.85
C PHE A 22 -6.79 1.37 -2.12
N ILE A 23 -5.71 0.84 -2.68
CA ILE A 23 -5.08 1.34 -3.91
C ILE A 23 -6.05 1.33 -5.08
N SER A 24 -6.85 0.27 -5.23
CA SER A 24 -7.84 0.20 -6.32
C SER A 24 -8.89 1.31 -6.20
N LYS A 25 -9.33 1.63 -4.98
CA LYS A 25 -10.23 2.75 -4.69
C LYS A 25 -9.54 4.10 -4.97
N HIS A 26 -8.35 4.30 -4.41
CA HIS A 26 -7.52 5.51 -4.59
C HIS A 26 -7.28 5.83 -6.06
N LEU A 27 -6.80 4.87 -6.84
CA LEU A 27 -6.54 5.06 -8.27
C LEU A 27 -7.81 5.38 -9.05
N LYS A 28 -8.95 4.77 -8.70
CA LYS A 28 -10.23 5.07 -9.34
C LYS A 28 -10.66 6.52 -9.04
N GLU A 29 -10.49 6.97 -7.81
CA GLU A 29 -10.80 8.34 -7.39
C GLU A 29 -9.88 9.35 -8.07
N GLU A 30 -8.56 9.13 -8.06
CA GLU A 30 -7.57 9.95 -8.75
C GLU A 30 -7.86 10.05 -10.26
N PHE A 31 -8.10 8.94 -10.94
CA PHE A 31 -8.29 8.94 -12.39
C PHE A 31 -9.65 9.49 -12.84
N SER A 32 -10.62 9.62 -11.93
CA SER A 32 -11.94 10.16 -12.23
C SER A 32 -12.04 11.66 -11.94
N HIS A 33 -11.30 12.16 -10.95
CA HIS A 33 -11.42 13.55 -10.48
C HIS A 33 -10.21 14.42 -10.80
N ASN A 34 -9.06 13.83 -11.14
CA ASN A 34 -7.82 14.57 -11.37
C ASN A 34 -7.56 14.77 -12.87
N GLU A 35 -7.71 16.01 -13.34
CA GLU A 35 -7.43 16.39 -14.74
C GLU A 35 -5.94 16.23 -15.15
N LYS A 36 -5.06 15.94 -14.18
CA LYS A 36 -3.65 15.62 -14.41
C LYS A 36 -3.47 14.40 -15.32
N PHE A 37 -4.36 13.42 -15.25
CA PHE A 37 -4.24 12.16 -15.98
C PHE A 37 -5.04 12.18 -17.29
N LYS A 38 -4.46 12.76 -18.33
CA LYS A 38 -5.13 12.97 -19.64
C LYS A 38 -5.03 11.75 -20.55
N THR A 39 -4.02 10.92 -20.35
CA THR A 39 -3.73 9.75 -21.19
C THR A 39 -3.74 8.44 -20.40
N SER A 40 -3.99 7.34 -21.11
CA SER A 40 -3.90 6.00 -20.53
C SER A 40 -2.49 5.68 -20.01
N ASN A 41 -1.45 6.22 -20.67
CA ASN A 41 -0.06 5.98 -20.29
C ASN A 41 0.29 6.62 -18.94
N GLU A 42 -0.16 7.86 -18.68
CA GLU A 42 0.05 8.53 -17.39
C GLU A 42 -0.64 7.78 -16.26
N LYS A 43 -1.87 7.29 -16.50
CA LYS A 43 -2.60 6.45 -15.53
C LYS A 43 -1.83 5.17 -15.22
N LYS A 44 -1.28 4.51 -16.25
CA LYS A 44 -0.46 3.30 -16.09
C LYS A 44 0.80 3.57 -15.25
N ILE A 45 1.56 4.61 -15.59
CA ILE A 45 2.79 4.97 -14.87
C ILE A 45 2.50 5.26 -13.40
N TYR A 46 1.42 6.01 -13.10
CA TYR A 46 1.05 6.30 -11.73
C TYR A 46 0.59 5.05 -10.96
N ALA A 47 -0.21 4.19 -11.59
CA ALA A 47 -0.61 2.92 -10.98
C ALA A 47 0.60 2.01 -10.68
N GLU A 48 1.59 1.97 -11.58
CA GLU A 48 2.86 1.24 -11.36
C GLU A 48 3.66 1.86 -10.20
N MET A 49 3.78 3.18 -10.15
CA MET A 49 4.43 3.89 -9.05
C MET A 49 3.80 3.54 -7.69
N ILE A 50 2.47 3.62 -7.57
CA ILE A 50 1.75 3.28 -6.33
C ILE A 50 1.93 1.80 -5.98
N ASN A 51 1.91 0.90 -6.96
CA ASN A 51 2.16 -0.52 -6.73
C ASN A 51 3.59 -0.80 -6.24
N ASN A 52 4.59 -0.08 -6.76
CA ASN A 52 5.96 -0.18 -6.28
C ASN A 52 6.08 0.32 -4.84
N GLN A 53 5.45 1.46 -4.51
CA GLN A 53 5.40 1.98 -3.15
C GLN A 53 4.75 0.99 -2.17
N ARG A 54 3.68 0.31 -2.58
CA ARG A 54 3.09 -0.78 -1.79
C ARG A 54 4.07 -1.92 -1.50
N GLN A 55 4.84 -2.36 -2.50
CA GLN A 55 5.83 -3.43 -2.30
C GLN A 55 6.91 -2.99 -1.31
N THR A 56 7.42 -1.78 -1.45
CA THR A 56 8.37 -1.18 -0.51
C THR A 56 7.80 -1.16 0.90
N PHE A 57 6.58 -0.66 1.07
CA PHE A 57 5.90 -0.61 2.36
C PHE A 57 5.77 -1.98 3.03
N LEU A 58 5.38 -3.01 2.26
CA LEU A 58 5.27 -4.39 2.77
C LEU A 58 6.62 -4.97 3.18
N GLU A 59 7.69 -4.71 2.42
CA GLU A 59 9.04 -5.13 2.81
C GLU A 59 9.52 -4.39 4.07
N LEU A 60 9.20 -3.09 4.24
CA LEU A 60 9.50 -2.37 5.48
C LEU A 60 8.80 -3.00 6.70
N ILE A 61 7.54 -3.43 6.57
CA ILE A 61 6.82 -4.13 7.64
C ILE A 61 7.48 -5.48 7.93
N LYS A 62 7.79 -6.25 6.88
CA LYS A 62 8.44 -7.57 6.99
C LYS A 62 9.82 -7.49 7.66
N HIS A 63 10.57 -6.43 7.37
CA HIS A 63 11.85 -6.12 8.01
C HIS A 63 11.70 -5.42 9.37
N LYS A 64 10.46 -5.23 9.87
CA LYS A 64 10.13 -4.58 11.16
C LYS A 64 10.62 -3.14 11.29
N LEU A 65 10.82 -2.47 10.16
CA LEU A 65 11.11 -1.03 10.10
C LEU A 65 9.82 -0.20 10.26
N ILE A 66 8.68 -0.81 9.94
CA ILE A 66 7.34 -0.33 10.30
C ILE A 66 6.74 -1.36 11.25
N LEU A 67 6.37 -0.92 12.45
CA LEU A 67 5.76 -1.78 13.47
C LEU A 67 4.25 -1.60 13.44
N LEU A 68 3.53 -2.70 13.20
CA LEU A 68 2.08 -2.74 13.26
C LEU A 68 1.63 -3.08 14.68
N ASN A 69 0.66 -2.34 15.19
CA ASN A 69 -0.06 -2.66 16.43
C ASN A 69 -1.53 -3.01 16.10
N ASN A 70 -2.27 -3.54 17.08
CA ASN A 70 -3.65 -4.00 16.84
C ASN A 70 -4.63 -2.89 16.43
N ASN A 71 -4.27 -1.63 16.64
CA ASN A 71 -5.08 -0.46 16.31
C ASN A 71 -4.54 0.30 15.09
N THR A 72 -3.51 -0.22 14.42
CA THR A 72 -2.94 0.45 13.24
C THR A 72 -3.94 0.41 12.09
N ASP A 73 -4.40 1.58 11.67
CA ASP A 73 -5.05 1.74 10.39
C ASP A 73 -3.98 1.69 9.29
N ILE A 74 -3.97 0.58 8.55
CA ILE A 74 -3.01 0.32 7.49
C ILE A 74 -3.21 1.28 6.31
N GLU A 75 -4.44 1.74 6.07
CA GLU A 75 -4.76 2.64 4.96
C GLU A 75 -4.18 4.02 5.23
N ASP A 76 -4.43 4.58 6.42
CA ASP A 76 -3.86 5.86 6.86
C ASP A 76 -2.32 5.81 6.90
N LEU A 77 -1.74 4.73 7.43
CA LEU A 77 -0.29 4.59 7.53
C LEU A 77 0.35 4.52 6.14
N PHE A 78 -0.30 3.85 5.20
CA PHE A 78 0.16 3.80 3.82
C PHE A 78 -0.04 5.13 3.10
N GLU A 79 -1.11 5.87 3.37
CA GLU A 79 -1.31 7.20 2.81
C GLU A 79 -0.24 8.19 3.30
N GLN A 80 0.12 8.13 4.58
CA GLN A 80 1.25 8.89 5.14
C GLN A 80 2.57 8.49 4.46
N PHE A 81 2.83 7.20 4.31
CA PHE A 81 4.00 6.70 3.59
C PHE A 81 4.08 7.22 2.15
N LEU A 82 2.95 7.25 1.43
CA LEU A 82 2.89 7.84 0.09
C LEU A 82 3.23 9.33 0.11
N LYS A 83 2.72 10.12 1.07
CA LYS A 83 3.01 11.56 1.17
C LYS A 83 4.50 11.86 1.43
N GLU A 84 5.18 11.00 2.18
CA GLU A 84 6.61 11.14 2.48
C GLU A 84 7.52 10.69 1.33
N ASN A 85 6.99 9.91 0.38
CA ASN A 85 7.76 9.27 -0.71
C ASN A 85 7.23 9.58 -2.12
N ALA A 86 6.37 10.61 -2.26
CA ALA A 86 5.74 11.04 -3.51
C ALA A 86 6.50 12.15 -4.24
#